data_AF-A0A833WAX7-F1
#
_entry.id   AF-A0A833WAX7-F1
#
_cell.length_a   1.000
_cell.length_b   1.000
_cell.length_c   1.000
_cell.angle_alpha   90.00
_cell.angle_beta   90.00
_cell.angle_gamma   90.00
#
_symmetry.space_group_name_H-M   'P 1'
#
loop_
_entity.id
_entity.type
_entity.pdbx_description
1 polymer ?
#
loop_
_entity_poly.entity_id
_entity_poly.type
_entity_poly.pdbx_seq_one_letter_code
_entity_poly.pdbx_strand_id
1 'polypeptide(L)'
;MEKGGNLSSVYSRLVKAVTEVEKKIRFSRHPRFGFLTFCPTNLGTTIRASVHARFPKLSEDYARFREIANMYNLQKWQGFCYDTELPLNNKNKNKKNVSTWNNVVTLSWIQIKNRRKIQN
;
A
#
# COMPACT_ATOMS: atom_id res chain seq x y z
N MET A 1 -4.19 3.14 -10.62
CA MET A 1 -3.61 4.14 -9.69
C MET A 1 -4.01 5.52 -10.19
N GLU A 2 -4.17 6.49 -9.30
CA GLU A 2 -4.43 7.89 -9.66
C GLU A 2 -3.94 8.81 -8.53
N LYS A 3 -3.67 10.09 -8.85
CA LYS A 3 -3.46 11.12 -7.82
C LYS A 3 -4.80 11.39 -7.11
N GLY A 4 -4.75 11.58 -5.80
CA GLY A 4 -5.94 11.78 -4.96
C GLY A 4 -6.36 10.53 -4.19
N GLY A 5 -7.52 10.61 -3.54
CA GLY A 5 -8.00 9.61 -2.58
C GLY A 5 -9.24 8.80 -3.00
N ASN A 6 -9.62 8.81 -4.29
CA ASN A 6 -10.84 8.15 -4.74
C ASN A 6 -10.63 6.63 -4.95
N LEU A 7 -10.72 5.87 -3.85
CA LEU A 7 -10.54 4.42 -3.87
C LEU A 7 -11.57 3.70 -4.75
N SER A 8 -12.82 4.19 -4.80
CA SER A 8 -13.89 3.56 -5.57
C SER A 8 -13.61 3.57 -7.08
N SER A 9 -13.11 4.70 -7.60
CA SER A 9 -12.67 4.83 -8.99
C SER A 9 -11.53 3.88 -9.32
N VAL A 10 -10.49 3.82 -8.47
CA VAL A 10 -9.34 2.93 -8.64
C VAL A 10 -9.76 1.46 -8.62
N TYR A 11 -10.58 1.08 -7.65
CA TYR A 11 -11.04 -0.30 -7.50
C TYR A 11 -11.93 -0.74 -8.67
N SER A 12 -12.86 0.12 -9.09
CA SER A 12 -13.74 -0.18 -10.23
C SER A 12 -12.96 -0.40 -11.53
N ARG A 13 -11.90 0.38 -11.78
CA ARG A 13 -11.02 0.17 -12.94
C ARG A 13 -10.24 -1.15 -12.85
N LEU A 14 -9.73 -1.48 -11.65
CA LEU A 14 -9.03 -2.75 -11.43
C LEU A 14 -9.94 -3.95 -11.73
N VAL A 15 -11.16 -3.94 -11.18
CA VAL A 15 -12.12 -5.04 -11.39
C VAL A 15 -12.44 -5.19 -12.89
N LYS A 16 -12.75 -4.09 -13.58
CA LYS A 16 -13.03 -4.11 -15.02
C LYS A 16 -11.88 -4.75 -15.82
N ALA A 17 -10.64 -4.33 -15.56
CA ALA A 17 -9.47 -4.86 -16.25
C ALA A 17 -9.26 -6.36 -15.98
N VAL A 18 -9.38 -6.78 -14.71
CA VAL A 18 -9.20 -8.19 -14.32
C VAL A 18 -10.27 -9.08 -14.96
N THR A 19 -11.53 -8.65 -14.96
CA THR A 19 -12.64 -9.39 -15.58
C THR A 19 -12.45 -9.57 -17.08
N GLU A 20 -11.96 -8.55 -17.81
CA GLU A 20 -11.69 -8.70 -19.24
C GLU A 20 -10.51 -9.63 -19.54
N VAL A 21 -9.49 -9.64 -18.68
CA VAL A 21 -8.35 -10.56 -18.81
C VAL A 21 -8.76 -12.00 -18.50
N GLU A 22 -9.60 -12.21 -17.48
CA GLU A 22 -10.09 -13.53 -17.07
C GLU A 22 -10.88 -14.24 -18.19
N LYS A 23 -11.53 -13.48 -19.08
CA LYS A 23 -12.21 -14.04 -20.26
C LYS A 23 -11.24 -14.66 -21.27
N LYS A 24 -9.99 -14.17 -21.33
CA LYS A 24 -8.97 -14.61 -22.30
C LYS A 24 -7.98 -15.61 -21.71
N ILE A 25 -7.73 -15.53 -20.40
CA ILE A 25 -6.71 -16.33 -19.70
C ILE A 25 -7.34 -16.95 -18.45
N ARG A 26 -7.16 -18.27 -18.30
CA ARG A 26 -7.62 -18.99 -17.12
C ARG A 26 -6.64 -18.81 -15.97
N PHE A 27 -7.08 -18.21 -14.87
CA PHE A 27 -6.27 -18.08 -13.66
C PHE A 27 -6.21 -19.38 -12.85
N SER A 28 -5.05 -19.63 -12.22
CA SER A 28 -4.86 -20.76 -11.32
C SER A 28 -5.53 -20.48 -9.97
N ARG A 29 -6.55 -21.26 -9.64
CA ARG A 29 -7.33 -21.12 -8.40
C ARG A 29 -7.43 -22.44 -7.65
N HIS A 30 -7.14 -22.42 -6.36
CA HIS A 30 -7.28 -23.56 -5.47
C HIS A 30 -8.46 -23.36 -4.50
N PRO A 31 -9.27 -24.39 -4.19
CA PRO A 31 -10.45 -24.25 -3.31
C PRO A 31 -10.13 -23.69 -1.92
N ARG A 32 -8.99 -24.08 -1.33
CA ARG A 32 -8.54 -23.60 -0.01
C ARG A 32 -7.83 -22.25 -0.05
N PHE A 33 -7.01 -22.02 -1.08
CA PHE A 33 -6.03 -20.92 -1.10
C PHE A 33 -6.44 -19.75 -2.00
N GLY A 34 -7.51 -19.87 -2.77
CA GLY A 34 -7.92 -18.85 -3.73
C GLY A 34 -6.96 -18.77 -4.91
N PHE A 35 -6.63 -17.55 -5.36
CA PHE A 35 -5.69 -17.34 -6.46
C PHE A 35 -4.26 -17.67 -6.02
N LEU A 36 -3.58 -18.48 -6.84
CA LEU A 36 -2.23 -18.95 -6.57
C LEU A 36 -1.20 -17.94 -7.08
N THR A 37 -0.19 -17.65 -6.25
CA THR A 37 0.95 -16.80 -6.60
C THR A 37 2.23 -17.42 -6.03
N PHE A 38 3.37 -16.99 -6.54
CA PHE A 38 4.67 -17.50 -6.12
C PHE A 38 4.97 -17.23 -4.64
N CYS A 39 4.66 -16.03 -4.15
CA CYS A 39 4.91 -15.66 -2.77
C CYS A 39 3.71 -16.03 -1.88
N PRO A 40 3.91 -16.79 -0.78
CA PRO A 40 2.81 -17.23 0.09
C PRO A 40 2.03 -16.07 0.73
N THR A 41 2.64 -14.88 0.86
CA THR A 41 1.96 -13.69 1.43
C THR A 41 0.88 -13.12 0.54
N ASN A 42 0.87 -13.46 -0.76
CA ASN A 42 -0.03 -12.90 -1.77
C ASN A 42 -1.17 -13.85 -2.14
N LEU A 43 -1.28 -15.02 -1.48
CA LEU A 43 -2.36 -15.97 -1.73
C LEU A 43 -3.74 -15.40 -1.35
N GLY A 44 -4.80 -15.97 -1.94
CA GLY A 44 -6.18 -15.58 -1.67
C GLY A 44 -6.71 -14.64 -2.74
N THR A 45 -6.82 -13.35 -2.41
CA THR A 45 -7.32 -12.33 -3.34
C THR A 45 -6.25 -11.70 -4.20
N THR A 46 -4.97 -11.88 -3.86
CA THR A 46 -3.81 -11.23 -4.51
C THR A 46 -3.86 -9.69 -4.57
N ILE A 47 -4.77 -9.07 -3.82
CA ILE A 47 -4.96 -7.62 -3.80
C ILE A 47 -4.08 -7.01 -2.71
N ARG A 48 -3.27 -6.03 -3.12
CA ARG A 48 -2.57 -5.11 -2.22
C ARG A 48 -3.04 -3.69 -2.54
N ALA A 49 -3.77 -3.08 -1.62
CA ALA A 49 -4.19 -1.68 -1.74
C ALA A 49 -3.25 -0.81 -0.93
N SER A 50 -2.63 0.20 -1.56
CA SER A 50 -1.72 1.12 -0.87
C SER A 50 -2.08 2.57 -1.12
N VAL A 51 -1.89 3.40 -0.09
CA VAL A 51 -2.04 4.85 -0.16
C VAL A 51 -0.73 5.51 0.25
N HIS A 52 -0.36 6.57 -0.45
CA HIS A 52 0.74 7.45 -0.05
C HIS A 52 0.11 8.65 0.65
N ALA A 53 0.32 8.76 1.96
CA ALA A 53 -0.27 9.80 2.78
C ALA A 53 0.77 10.40 3.72
N ARG A 54 0.59 11.68 4.04
CA ARG A 54 1.47 12.43 4.95
C ARG A 54 0.74 12.66 6.27
N PHE A 55 1.34 12.19 7.38
CA PHE A 55 0.78 12.33 8.72
C PHE A 55 1.76 13.05 9.65
N PRO A 56 1.93 14.38 9.55
CA PRO A 56 3.04 15.09 10.20
C PRO A 56 3.08 14.93 11.72
N LYS A 57 1.91 14.89 12.39
CA LYS A 57 1.83 14.73 13.85
C LYS A 57 2.00 13.29 14.32
N LEU A 58 1.64 12.32 13.47
CA LEU A 58 1.69 10.90 13.82
C LEU A 58 3.03 10.27 13.46
N SER A 59 3.77 10.87 12.52
CA SER A 59 5.12 10.44 12.14
C SER A 59 6.21 10.88 13.12
N GLU A 60 5.92 11.81 14.03
CA GLU A 60 6.81 12.20 15.12
C GLU A 60 7.00 11.06 16.14
N ASP A 61 5.92 10.33 16.45
CA ASP A 61 5.95 9.15 17.35
C ASP A 61 5.82 7.85 16.55
N TYR A 62 6.98 7.33 16.13
CA TYR A 62 7.07 6.10 15.34
C TYR A 62 6.55 4.84 16.05
N ALA A 63 6.62 4.79 17.38
CA ALA A 63 6.18 3.64 18.15
C ALA A 63 4.65 3.56 18.11
N ARG A 64 3.99 4.66 18.45
CA ARG A 64 2.53 4.78 18.39
C ARG A 64 1.99 4.60 16.98
N PHE A 65 2.68 5.11 15.96
CA PHE A 65 2.31 4.87 14.57
C PHE A 65 2.34 3.38 14.18
N ARG A 66 3.34 2.63 14.66
CA ARG A 66 3.43 1.18 14.42
C ARG A 66 2.30 0.43 15.08
N GLU A 67 1.95 0.79 16.32
CA GLU A 67 0.84 0.18 17.05
C GLU A 67 -0.48 0.37 16.32
N ILE A 68 -0.79 1.60 15.91
CA ILE A 68 -2.00 1.92 15.14
C ILE A 68 -2.01 1.14 13.82
N ALA A 69 -0.90 1.12 13.08
CA ALA A 69 -0.82 0.36 11.85
C ALA A 69 -1.08 -1.14 12.09
N ASN A 70 -0.50 -1.72 13.15
CA ASN A 70 -0.72 -3.12 13.50
C ASN A 70 -2.18 -3.40 13.90
N MET A 71 -2.84 -2.50 14.65
CA MET A 71 -4.25 -2.62 15.01
C MET A 71 -5.15 -2.73 13.77
N TYR A 72 -4.84 -1.95 12.73
CA TYR A 72 -5.57 -1.99 11.46
C TYR A 72 -5.02 -3.01 10.45
N ASN A 73 -4.09 -3.89 10.85
CA ASN A 73 -3.44 -4.85 9.95
C ASN A 73 -2.78 -4.20 8.71
N LEU A 74 -2.29 -2.97 8.88
CA LEU A 74 -1.62 -2.21 7.86
C LEU A 74 -0.13 -2.53 7.85
N GLN A 75 0.38 -2.91 6.68
CA GLN A 75 1.81 -2.96 6.48
C GLN A 75 2.30 -1.57 6.08
N LYS A 76 3.08 -0.96 6.96
CA LYS A 76 3.83 0.25 6.65
C LYS A 76 5.03 -0.08 5.76
N TRP A 77 5.20 0.67 4.69
CA TRP A 77 6.41 0.71 3.89
C TRP A 77 6.98 2.11 3.97
N GLN A 78 8.21 2.22 4.43
CA GLN A 78 8.97 3.48 4.37
C GLN A 78 9.61 3.52 2.99
N GLY A 79 9.01 4.29 2.09
CA GLY A 79 9.52 4.53 0.75
C GLY A 79 10.04 5.96 0.65
N PHE A 80 11.09 6.18 -0.12
CA PHE A 80 11.45 7.51 -0.55
C PHE A 80 10.44 7.96 -1.61
N CYS A 81 9.61 8.96 -1.29
CA CYS A 81 8.81 9.66 -2.29
C CYS A 81 9.54 10.95 -2.66
N TYR A 82 9.94 11.05 -3.93
CA TYR A 82 10.40 12.33 -4.49
C TYR A 82 9.17 13.18 -4.78
N ASP A 83 8.96 14.24 -3.98
CA ASP A 83 7.97 15.26 -4.29
C ASP A 83 8.41 15.96 -5.60
N THR A 84 7.74 15.68 -6.72
CA THR A 84 7.98 16.36 -8.01
C THR A 84 7.39 17.78 -8.07
N GLU A 85 6.74 18.25 -6.99
CA GLU A 85 5.98 19.51 -6.97
C GLU A 85 6.52 20.57 -5.99
N LEU A 86 7.63 20.33 -5.29
CA LEU A 86 8.26 21.39 -4.50
C LEU A 86 9.15 22.24 -5.41
N PRO A 87 8.88 23.55 -5.61
CA PRO A 87 9.83 24.40 -6.29
C PRO A 87 11.13 24.39 -5.49
N LEU A 88 12.24 24.05 -6.15
CA LEU A 88 13.58 24.16 -5.61
C LEU A 88 13.88 25.62 -5.32
N ASN A 89 13.42 26.16 -4.19
CA ASN A 89 13.82 27.47 -3.75
C ASN A 89 15.27 27.35 -3.25
N ASN A 90 16.19 27.78 -4.11
CA ASN A 90 17.63 27.58 -4.02
C ASN A 90 18.28 28.55 -3.02
N LYS A 91 17.74 28.65 -1.80
CA LYS A 91 18.26 29.48 -0.72
C LYS A 91 18.29 28.66 0.56
N ASN A 92 19.50 28.38 1.05
CA ASN A 92 19.86 27.62 2.26
C ASN A 92 20.15 26.11 2.05
N LYS A 93 21.29 25.84 1.40
CA LYS A 93 21.92 24.51 1.32
C LYS A 93 22.51 23.97 2.64
N ASN A 94 22.35 24.67 3.78
CA ASN A 94 23.00 24.28 5.02
C ASN A 94 21.97 24.12 6.15
N LYS A 95 21.78 22.87 6.59
CA LYS A 95 21.09 22.45 7.83
C LYS A 95 19.63 22.91 7.96
N LYS A 96 18.70 22.16 7.36
CA LYS A 96 17.27 21.95 7.76
C LYS A 96 16.49 21.56 6.51
N ASN A 97 16.51 20.28 6.13
CA ASN A 97 15.54 19.67 5.19
C ASN A 97 15.84 18.17 5.08
N VAL A 98 16.01 17.47 6.21
CA VAL A 98 16.04 15.99 6.23
C VAL A 98 14.84 15.46 7.03
N SER A 99 14.29 16.26 7.95
CA SER A 99 13.11 15.90 8.76
C SER A 99 11.79 15.94 7.99
N THR A 100 11.66 16.78 6.96
CA THR A 100 10.43 16.90 6.15
C THR A 100 10.24 15.75 5.17
N TRP A 101 11.32 15.03 4.83
CA TRP A 101 11.34 13.93 3.86
C TRP A 101 10.89 12.58 4.44
N ASN A 102 10.83 12.47 5.77
CA ASN A 102 10.50 11.24 6.47
C ASN A 102 9.00 11.03 6.74
N ASN A 103 8.14 11.93 6.26
CA ASN A 103 6.74 12.01 6.69
C ASN A 103 5.73 11.46 5.68
N VAL A 104 6.17 11.01 4.50
CA VAL A 104 5.30 10.29 3.56
C VAL A 104 5.36 8.82 3.90
N VAL A 105 4.23 8.27 4.33
CA VAL A 105 4.13 6.84 4.64
C VAL A 105 3.25 6.18 3.60
N THR A 106 3.77 5.09 3.03
CA THR A 106 2.96 4.17 2.25
C THR A 106 2.31 3.18 3.20
N LEU A 107 1.01 3.32 3.40
CA LEU A 107 0.21 2.34 4.13
C LEU A 107 -0.37 1.37 3.11
N SER A 108 -0.07 0.08 3.26
CA SER A 108 -0.64 -0.96 2.42
C SER A 108 -1.49 -1.93 3.22
N TRP A 109 -2.73 -2.10 2.80
CA TRP A 109 -3.57 -3.23 3.16
C TRP A 109 -3.15 -4.39 2.27
N ILE A 110 -2.45 -5.37 2.85
CA ILE A 110 -2.51 -6.72 2.29
C ILE A 110 -3.83 -7.27 2.83
N GLN A 111 -4.75 -7.61 1.95
CA GLN A 111 -5.97 -8.30 2.38
C GLN A 111 -5.60 -9.73 2.77
N ILE A 112 -4.96 -9.89 3.94
CA ILE A 112 -4.66 -11.17 4.57
C ILE A 112 -5.97 -11.72 5.12
N LYS A 113 -6.91 -12.06 4.24
CA LYS A 113 -8.12 -12.79 4.63
C LYS A 113 -7.83 -14.26 4.98
N ASN A 114 -6.58 -14.73 4.91
CA ASN A 114 -6.28 -16.15 5.05
C ASN A 114 -5.10 -16.54 5.96
N ARG A 115 -4.53 -15.65 6.80
CA ARG A 115 -3.52 -16.12 7.80
C ARG A 115 -4.11 -17.10 8.81
N ARG A 116 -5.42 -17.02 9.11
CA ARG A 116 -6.08 -17.93 10.06
C ARG A 116 -6.48 -19.30 9.49
N LYS A 117 -6.40 -19.53 8.17
CA LYS A 117 -6.80 -20.81 7.56
C LYS A 117 -5.63 -21.67 7.05
N ILE A 118 -4.38 -21.23 7.21
CA ILE A 118 -3.20 -21.97 6.76
C ILE A 118 -2.62 -22.86 7.90
N GLN A 119 -3.13 -22.76 9.13
CA GLN A 119 -2.61 -23.49 10.29
C GLN A 119 -3.35 -24.78 10.71
N ASN A 120 -4.33 -25.28 9.93
CA ASN A 120 -4.97 -26.57 10.21
C ASN A 120 -4.87 -27.54 9.03
#